data_AF-A0A0M1JB99-F1
#
_entry.id   AF-A0A0M1JB99-F1
#
_cell.length_a   1.000
_cell.length_b   1.000
_cell.length_c   1.000
_cell.angle_alpha   90.00
_cell.angle_beta   90.00
_cell.angle_gamma   90.00
#
_symmetry.space_group_name_H-M   'P 1'
#
loop_
_entity.id
_entity.type
_entity.pdbx_description
1 polymer ?
#
loop_
_entity_poly.entity_id
_entity_poly.type
_entity_poly.pdbx_seq_one_letter_code
_entity_poly.pdbx_strand_id
1 'polypeptide(L)'
;MEFHKLNTLTISQQSAMTEFSTQPQHYYGLNPAIALTTNFHRYLPQTDDCAKRHVYTRASHPNFSLLERQLALLHSGKHATVFASGMAAISAVFCSFHQPNSTIICSDEVYYEVLQCLETLKSLAGIKTITVDACDTERVITTAASTDNVSMIYLESANNPSSRMADLPAIAAGIKRLKRNIPIVVDNTWLSPALYRPLEHGADVVIESATKYISGRGDVILGAVIIPNKSVFTKYHKRIKDWRQLHGAIASPFNCWLISKALETLPLRMERICNSAQIIAQTLSKVPCISRVLHPSLSTHPSHQLATKLLNGAKAGVIFFHVALDSNAARNLPFIIHPIIAATSYGDGHTLMQGGTSRYCGSTIRYPGDKEAGIADIPGYWFRLAVGLQEPGEIIRALLLGLARYLTTPLGHVVHVYKKINVIEIDLADNSDGVTLVPGDVLVTGTIDSSKEEIGFYQVLEPARTAASKSNTTLLMVKVPPGIKPGIFVRKFQNFNPNILA
;
A
#
# COMPACT_ATOMS: atom_id res chain seq x y z
N MET A 1 -19.98 -13.79 -4.00
CA MET A 1 -18.90 -13.07 -4.68
C MET A 1 -17.87 -14.10 -5.09
N GLU A 2 -17.65 -14.30 -6.39
CA GLU A 2 -16.52 -15.10 -6.88
C GLU A 2 -15.24 -14.29 -6.67
N PHE A 3 -14.26 -14.87 -5.97
CA PHE A 3 -12.94 -14.25 -5.79
C PHE A 3 -12.13 -14.42 -7.09
N HIS A 4 -11.55 -13.33 -7.60
CA HIS A 4 -10.60 -13.44 -8.70
C HIS A 4 -9.33 -14.13 -8.20
N LYS A 5 -9.00 -15.29 -8.79
CA LYS A 5 -7.71 -15.95 -8.53
C LYS A 5 -6.57 -15.02 -8.96
N LEU A 6 -5.57 -14.87 -8.09
CA LEU A 6 -4.34 -14.16 -8.42
C LEU A 6 -3.64 -14.77 -9.64
N ASN A 7 -2.69 -14.02 -10.19
CA ASN A 7 -1.75 -14.50 -11.19
C ASN A 7 -1.29 -15.93 -10.88
N THR A 8 -1.55 -16.86 -11.81
CA THR A 8 -1.16 -18.28 -11.63
C THR A 8 0.35 -18.38 -11.53
N LEU A 9 0.82 -18.60 -10.32
CA LEU A 9 2.23 -18.91 -10.05
C LEU A 9 2.60 -20.19 -10.80
N THR A 10 3.79 -20.21 -11.39
CA THR A 10 4.33 -21.41 -12.00
C THR A 10 4.58 -22.48 -10.94
N ILE A 11 4.71 -23.76 -11.35
CA ILE A 11 5.05 -24.85 -10.43
C ILE A 11 6.32 -24.50 -9.64
N SER A 12 7.37 -23.98 -10.31
CA SER A 12 8.61 -23.60 -9.65
C SER A 12 8.44 -22.48 -8.63
N GLN A 13 7.56 -21.51 -8.90
CA GLN A 13 7.25 -20.41 -7.96
C GLN A 13 6.43 -20.91 -6.76
N GLN A 14 5.48 -21.81 -6.99
CA GLN A 14 4.73 -22.48 -5.92
C GLN A 14 5.66 -23.30 -5.04
N SER A 15 6.51 -24.12 -5.65
CA SER A 15 7.51 -24.92 -4.92
C SER A 15 8.52 -24.05 -4.17
N ALA A 16 8.87 -22.86 -4.66
CA ALA A 16 9.79 -21.96 -3.97
C ALA A 16 9.25 -21.50 -2.60
N MET A 17 7.95 -21.27 -2.47
CA MET A 17 7.35 -20.83 -1.20
C MET A 17 7.38 -21.92 -0.14
N THR A 18 7.29 -23.19 -0.54
CA THR A 18 7.33 -24.36 0.33
C THR A 18 8.67 -25.09 0.26
N GLU A 19 9.70 -24.45 -0.30
CA GLU A 19 11.01 -25.09 -0.50
C GLU A 19 11.63 -25.46 0.85
N PHE A 20 12.01 -26.73 0.99
CA PHE A 20 12.74 -27.21 2.15
C PHE A 20 14.24 -27.20 1.87
N SER A 21 15.04 -27.04 2.94
CA SER A 21 16.50 -27.12 2.81
C SER A 21 16.92 -28.53 2.40
N THR A 22 17.51 -28.67 1.21
CA THR A 22 18.12 -29.91 0.72
C THR A 22 19.57 -30.11 1.15
N GLN A 23 20.16 -29.14 1.87
CA GLN A 23 21.51 -29.32 2.40
C GLN A 23 21.52 -30.42 3.46
N PRO A 24 22.52 -31.32 3.44
CA PRO A 24 22.67 -32.34 4.47
C PRO A 24 22.85 -31.66 5.83
N GLN A 25 21.79 -31.67 6.63
CA GLN A 25 21.81 -31.23 8.01
C GLN A 25 22.13 -32.44 8.90
N HIS A 26 22.81 -32.21 10.02
CA HIS A 26 22.99 -33.25 11.05
C HIS A 26 21.66 -33.64 11.76
N TYR A 27 20.54 -33.03 11.37
CA TYR A 27 19.21 -33.21 11.94
C TYR A 27 18.14 -33.12 10.82
N TYR A 28 17.10 -33.94 10.91
CA TYR A 28 16.04 -34.10 9.90
C TYR A 28 14.77 -33.31 10.23
N GLY A 29 14.90 -32.00 10.42
CA GLY A 29 13.73 -31.13 10.60
C GLY A 29 12.99 -30.88 9.30
N LEU A 30 11.65 -30.97 9.34
CA LEU A 30 10.81 -30.58 8.20
C LEU A 30 10.97 -29.08 7.88
N ASN A 31 11.02 -28.25 8.93
CA ASN A 31 11.26 -26.82 8.79
C ASN A 31 12.77 -26.53 8.87
N PRO A 32 13.29 -25.62 8.04
CA PRO A 32 14.69 -25.23 8.09
C PRO A 32 15.02 -24.64 9.47
N ALA A 33 16.14 -25.09 10.04
CA ALA A 33 16.63 -24.60 11.32
C ALA A 33 17.03 -23.11 11.26
N ILE A 34 16.97 -22.45 12.41
CA ILE A 34 17.54 -21.11 12.60
C ILE A 34 18.97 -21.29 13.08
N ALA A 35 19.95 -20.88 12.27
CA ALA A 35 21.34 -20.83 12.71
C ALA A 35 21.66 -19.43 13.24
N LEU A 36 21.68 -19.25 14.56
CA LEU A 36 22.07 -17.98 15.19
C LEU A 36 23.57 -17.96 15.46
N THR A 37 24.36 -18.14 14.40
CA THR A 37 25.82 -18.11 14.48
C THR A 37 26.40 -16.94 13.68
N THR A 38 27.57 -16.48 14.09
CA THR A 38 28.37 -15.49 13.35
C THR A 38 29.50 -16.13 12.57
N ASN A 39 30.02 -17.25 13.05
CA ASN A 39 31.19 -17.96 12.53
C ASN A 39 30.89 -19.46 12.33
N PHE A 40 31.68 -20.09 11.47
CA PHE A 40 31.52 -21.52 11.14
C PHE A 40 32.84 -22.25 11.38
N HIS A 41 32.77 -23.43 12.02
CA HIS A 41 33.94 -24.25 12.33
C HIS A 41 34.61 -24.78 11.05
N ARG A 42 35.95 -24.83 11.02
CA ARG A 42 36.73 -25.34 9.89
C ARG A 42 37.21 -26.76 10.21
N TYR A 43 36.66 -27.76 9.53
CA TYR A 43 36.91 -29.16 9.91
C TYR A 43 38.23 -29.75 9.39
N LEU A 44 38.80 -29.27 8.26
CA LEU A 44 40.04 -29.84 7.68
C LEU A 44 40.93 -28.80 6.96
N PRO A 45 42.27 -28.77 7.19
CA PRO A 45 43.16 -27.79 6.56
C PRO A 45 43.44 -27.95 5.05
N GLN A 46 43.26 -29.16 4.48
CA GLN A 46 43.83 -29.51 3.16
C GLN A 46 42.82 -29.58 1.99
N THR A 47 41.52 -29.48 2.26
CA THR A 47 40.45 -29.49 1.23
C THR A 47 39.59 -28.22 1.26
N ASP A 48 40.12 -27.16 1.88
CA ASP A 48 39.36 -26.04 2.42
C ASP A 48 39.00 -24.99 1.35
N ASP A 49 38.18 -25.38 0.37
CA ASP A 49 37.59 -24.47 -0.61
C ASP A 49 36.60 -23.53 0.09
N CYS A 50 37.10 -22.37 0.52
CA CYS A 50 36.32 -21.33 1.17
C CYS A 50 35.15 -20.81 0.31
N ALA A 51 35.16 -21.07 -1.01
CA ALA A 51 34.06 -20.68 -1.89
C ALA A 51 32.81 -21.57 -1.75
N LYS A 52 32.96 -22.80 -1.22
CA LYS A 52 31.86 -23.79 -1.14
C LYS A 52 31.17 -23.88 0.21
N ARG A 53 31.58 -23.09 1.20
CA ARG A 53 31.03 -23.14 2.56
C ARG A 53 30.80 -21.77 3.16
N HIS A 54 29.96 -21.72 4.19
CA HIS A 54 29.83 -20.53 5.02
C HIS A 54 31.05 -20.41 5.93
N VAL A 55 31.59 -19.19 6.05
CA VAL A 55 32.77 -18.88 6.89
C VAL A 55 32.40 -17.86 7.95
N TYR A 56 31.72 -16.78 7.54
CA TYR A 56 31.31 -15.70 8.41
C TYR A 56 30.00 -15.08 7.92
N THR A 57 29.05 -14.87 8.82
CA THR A 57 27.67 -14.50 8.52
C THR A 57 27.56 -13.22 7.68
N ARG A 58 28.45 -12.26 7.86
CA ARG A 58 28.50 -11.03 7.06
C ARG A 58 28.59 -11.28 5.54
N ALA A 59 29.26 -12.35 5.12
CA ALA A 59 29.45 -12.68 3.71
C ALA A 59 28.40 -13.65 3.16
N SER A 60 28.00 -14.65 3.96
CA SER A 60 26.98 -15.63 3.60
C SER A 60 26.48 -16.38 4.84
N HIS A 61 25.25 -16.90 4.77
CA HIS A 61 24.65 -17.65 5.86
C HIS A 61 23.58 -18.63 5.32
N PRO A 62 23.37 -19.81 5.93
CA PRO A 62 22.36 -20.77 5.45
C PRO A 62 20.96 -20.18 5.34
N ASN A 63 20.48 -19.45 6.36
CA ASN A 63 19.16 -18.80 6.31
C ASN A 63 19.09 -17.70 5.24
N PHE A 64 20.22 -17.05 4.88
CA PHE A 64 20.24 -16.10 3.76
C PHE A 64 20.09 -16.87 2.46
N SER A 65 20.89 -17.91 2.26
CA SER A 65 20.93 -18.68 1.01
C SER A 65 19.61 -19.38 0.71
N LEU A 66 18.87 -19.83 1.74
CA LEU A 66 17.52 -20.33 1.56
C LEU A 66 16.59 -19.21 1.09
N LEU A 67 16.48 -18.11 1.84
CA LEU A 67 15.55 -17.03 1.47
C LEU A 67 15.92 -16.38 0.13
N GLU A 68 17.20 -16.17 -0.15
CA GLU A 68 17.71 -15.64 -1.41
C GLU A 68 17.28 -16.53 -2.60
N ARG A 69 17.30 -17.85 -2.43
CA ARG A 69 16.85 -18.79 -3.46
C ARG A 69 15.34 -18.71 -3.67
N GLN A 70 14.57 -18.73 -2.58
CA GLN A 70 13.11 -18.64 -2.64
C GLN A 70 12.67 -17.34 -3.32
N LEU A 71 13.26 -16.20 -2.95
CA LEU A 71 12.97 -14.90 -3.55
C LEU A 71 13.40 -14.83 -5.01
N ALA A 72 14.57 -15.39 -5.37
CA ALA A 72 14.99 -15.45 -6.76
C ALA A 72 13.97 -16.22 -7.61
N LEU A 73 13.53 -17.41 -7.16
CA LEU A 73 12.54 -18.20 -7.88
C LEU A 73 11.17 -17.51 -7.97
N LEU A 74 10.70 -16.92 -6.86
CA LEU A 74 9.42 -16.20 -6.80
C LEU A 74 9.33 -15.04 -7.80
N HIS A 75 10.44 -14.36 -8.03
CA HIS A 75 10.53 -13.24 -8.97
C HIS A 75 10.91 -13.64 -10.40
N SER A 76 11.04 -14.94 -10.68
CA SER A 76 11.60 -15.45 -11.96
C SER A 76 13.02 -14.94 -12.24
N GLY A 77 13.77 -14.70 -11.17
CA GLY A 77 15.18 -14.33 -11.17
C GLY A 77 16.12 -15.52 -11.03
N LYS A 78 17.43 -15.23 -11.08
CA LYS A 78 18.51 -16.21 -10.88
C LYS A 78 19.19 -16.07 -9.54
N HIS A 79 19.35 -14.83 -9.09
CA HIS A 79 20.05 -14.49 -7.87
C HIS A 79 19.22 -13.50 -7.08
N ALA A 80 19.17 -13.67 -5.76
CA ALA A 80 18.74 -12.61 -4.87
C ALA A 80 19.82 -12.35 -3.82
N THR A 81 19.84 -11.14 -3.29
CA THR A 81 20.68 -10.75 -2.15
C THR A 81 19.80 -10.09 -1.11
N VAL A 82 19.82 -10.61 0.12
CA VAL A 82 19.01 -10.08 1.24
C VAL A 82 19.80 -9.07 2.08
N PHE A 83 19.15 -8.01 2.51
CA PHE A 83 19.72 -6.84 3.20
C PHE A 83 19.00 -6.56 4.51
N ALA A 84 19.62 -5.76 5.38
CA ALA A 84 19.04 -5.34 6.65
C ALA A 84 17.69 -4.59 6.52
N SER A 85 17.41 -3.96 5.37
CA SER A 85 16.15 -3.25 5.09
C SER A 85 15.95 -3.00 3.59
N GLY A 86 14.74 -2.60 3.17
CA GLY A 86 14.47 -2.15 1.80
C GLY A 86 15.37 -0.98 1.38
N MET A 87 15.57 0.01 2.25
CA MET A 87 16.48 1.13 1.97
C MET A 87 17.94 0.69 1.84
N ALA A 88 18.36 -0.33 2.57
CA ALA A 88 19.69 -0.90 2.39
C ALA A 88 19.85 -1.59 1.02
N ALA A 89 18.80 -2.26 0.52
CA ALA A 89 18.77 -2.81 -0.82
C ALA A 89 18.80 -1.71 -1.90
N ILE A 90 18.00 -0.65 -1.76
CA ILE A 90 17.97 0.51 -2.65
C ILE A 90 19.34 1.19 -2.73
N SER A 91 19.92 1.52 -1.58
CA SER A 91 21.26 2.12 -1.51
C SER A 91 22.33 1.24 -2.15
N ALA A 92 22.26 -0.09 -1.95
CA ALA A 92 23.18 -1.03 -2.58
C ALA A 92 23.07 -1.00 -4.11
N VAL A 93 21.86 -0.91 -4.67
CA VAL A 93 21.67 -0.81 -6.12
C VAL A 93 22.19 0.52 -6.63
N PHE A 94 21.81 1.65 -6.02
CA PHE A 94 22.30 2.96 -6.44
C PHE A 94 23.83 3.02 -6.47
N CYS A 95 24.50 2.59 -5.41
CA CYS A 95 25.96 2.61 -5.34
C CYS A 95 26.64 1.57 -6.24
N SER A 96 26.03 0.39 -6.46
CA SER A 96 26.63 -0.66 -7.31
C SER A 96 26.55 -0.36 -8.80
N PHE A 97 25.55 0.42 -9.20
CA PHE A 97 25.28 0.82 -10.59
C PHE A 97 25.85 2.19 -10.93
N HIS A 98 26.10 3.03 -9.92
CA HIS A 98 26.73 4.32 -10.10
C HIS A 98 28.07 4.22 -10.86
N GLN A 99 28.29 5.18 -11.74
CA GLN A 99 29.58 5.51 -12.35
C GLN A 99 29.86 6.99 -12.14
N PRO A 100 31.13 7.44 -12.08
CA PRO A 100 31.46 8.86 -11.96
C PRO A 100 30.68 9.71 -12.97
N ASN A 101 30.10 10.82 -12.51
CA ASN A 101 29.28 11.75 -13.31
C ASN A 101 28.06 11.11 -14.01
N SER A 102 27.56 9.97 -13.51
CA SER A 102 26.38 9.32 -14.08
C SER A 102 25.06 9.94 -13.59
N THR A 103 24.03 9.76 -14.41
CA THR A 103 22.67 10.24 -14.14
C THR A 103 21.71 9.07 -13.93
N ILE A 104 20.92 9.14 -12.87
CA ILE A 104 19.78 8.24 -12.63
C ILE A 104 18.54 8.92 -13.18
N ILE A 105 17.78 8.22 -14.03
CA ILE A 105 16.44 8.66 -14.41
C ILE A 105 15.48 8.03 -13.41
N CYS A 106 14.79 8.84 -12.61
CA CYS A 106 13.94 8.37 -11.52
C CYS A 106 12.48 8.74 -11.78
N SER A 107 11.57 7.85 -11.38
CA SER A 107 10.13 8.14 -11.43
C SER A 107 9.77 9.35 -10.57
N ASP A 108 8.84 10.14 -11.07
CA ASP A 108 8.23 11.27 -10.38
C ASP A 108 7.58 10.86 -9.08
N GLU A 109 6.93 9.69 -9.04
CA GLU A 109 6.25 9.13 -7.89
C GLU A 109 6.97 7.90 -7.31
N VAL A 110 7.69 8.10 -6.20
CA VAL A 110 8.40 7.06 -5.45
C VAL A 110 8.31 7.27 -3.94
N TYR A 111 8.64 6.25 -3.17
CA TYR A 111 8.80 6.30 -1.72
C TYR A 111 9.71 7.45 -1.29
N TYR A 112 9.27 8.20 -0.29
CA TYR A 112 9.88 9.48 0.08
C TYR A 112 11.37 9.38 0.41
N GLU A 113 11.82 8.42 1.21
CA GLU A 113 13.24 8.32 1.53
C GLU A 113 14.12 7.76 0.40
N VAL A 114 13.55 7.32 -0.73
CA VAL A 114 14.32 7.19 -2.00
C VAL A 114 14.84 8.55 -2.44
N LEU A 115 14.01 9.60 -2.37
CA LEU A 115 14.43 10.95 -2.73
C LEU A 115 15.50 11.49 -1.79
N GLN A 116 15.35 11.25 -0.48
CA GLN A 116 16.37 11.64 0.50
C GLN A 116 17.69 10.90 0.27
N CYS A 117 17.64 9.61 -0.06
CA CYS A 117 18.81 8.81 -0.40
C CYS A 117 19.51 9.38 -1.64
N LEU A 118 18.77 9.70 -2.70
CA LEU A 118 19.32 10.29 -3.93
C LEU A 118 19.95 11.67 -3.67
N GLU A 119 19.33 12.53 -2.88
CA GLU A 119 19.92 13.84 -2.54
C GLU A 119 21.21 13.68 -1.70
N THR A 120 21.23 12.71 -0.78
CA THR A 120 22.43 12.37 0.00
C THR A 120 23.55 11.89 -0.93
N LEU A 121 23.24 10.98 -1.87
CA LEU A 121 24.22 10.44 -2.82
C LEU A 121 24.71 11.51 -3.81
N LYS A 122 23.85 12.45 -4.20
CA LYS A 122 24.24 13.62 -4.99
C LYS A 122 25.27 14.47 -4.26
N SER A 123 25.04 14.76 -2.98
CA SER A 123 25.96 15.55 -2.14
C SER A 123 27.30 14.85 -1.93
N LEU A 124 27.30 13.54 -1.67
CA LEU A 124 28.51 12.79 -1.31
C LEU A 124 29.30 12.27 -2.51
N ALA A 125 28.63 11.92 -3.61
CA ALA A 125 29.23 11.20 -4.73
C ALA A 125 28.93 11.84 -6.10
N GLY A 126 28.25 12.98 -6.14
CA GLY A 126 27.95 13.69 -7.39
C GLY A 126 26.96 12.96 -8.30
N ILE A 127 26.19 12.01 -7.78
CA ILE A 127 25.16 11.28 -8.55
C ILE A 127 24.08 12.28 -8.99
N LYS A 128 23.88 12.43 -10.30
CA LYS A 128 22.82 13.28 -10.84
C LYS A 128 21.52 12.48 -10.92
N THR A 129 20.39 13.16 -10.75
CA THR A 129 19.07 12.55 -10.93
C THR A 129 18.23 13.43 -11.85
N ILE A 130 17.54 12.82 -12.82
CA ILE A 130 16.49 13.45 -13.61
C ILE A 130 15.19 12.76 -13.26
N THR A 131 14.19 13.54 -12.85
CA THR A 131 12.86 13.02 -12.53
C THR A 131 11.97 13.05 -13.77
N VAL A 132 11.23 11.96 -14.02
CA VAL A 132 10.31 11.81 -15.16
C VAL A 132 8.98 11.20 -14.72
N ASP A 133 7.87 11.59 -15.35
CA ASP A 133 6.60 10.88 -15.14
C ASP A 133 6.74 9.43 -15.64
N ALA A 134 6.63 8.49 -14.72
CA ALA A 134 6.79 7.07 -15.02
C ALA A 134 5.68 6.52 -15.95
N CYS A 135 4.51 7.17 -15.97
CA CYS A 135 3.39 6.79 -16.82
C CYS A 135 3.53 7.29 -18.25
N ASP A 136 4.38 8.30 -18.49
CA ASP A 136 4.69 8.79 -19.83
C ASP A 136 5.86 8.00 -20.43
N THR A 137 5.50 6.91 -21.09
CA THR A 137 6.46 5.98 -21.72
C THR A 137 7.40 6.70 -22.70
N GLU A 138 6.89 7.61 -23.52
CA GLU A 138 7.69 8.35 -24.49
C GLU A 138 8.63 9.32 -23.79
N ARG A 139 8.18 10.01 -22.73
CA ARG A 139 9.05 10.88 -21.93
C ARG A 139 10.20 10.12 -21.28
N VAL A 140 9.95 8.92 -20.74
CA VAL A 140 11.01 8.06 -20.18
C VAL A 140 12.04 7.70 -21.26
N ILE A 141 11.59 7.24 -22.44
CA ILE A 141 12.47 6.81 -23.52
C ILE A 141 13.27 7.99 -24.09
N THR A 142 12.61 9.11 -24.38
CA THR A 142 13.26 10.32 -24.93
C THR A 142 14.27 10.92 -23.95
N THR A 143 13.97 10.95 -22.65
CA THR A 143 14.93 11.39 -21.62
C THR A 143 16.14 10.46 -21.57
N ALA A 144 15.94 9.14 -21.64
CA ALA A 144 17.04 8.17 -21.69
C ALA A 144 17.89 8.29 -22.96
N ALA A 145 17.27 8.69 -24.08
CA ALA A 145 17.97 8.91 -25.34
C ALA A 145 18.84 10.17 -25.34
N SER A 146 18.32 11.27 -24.77
CA SER A 146 18.96 12.60 -24.79
C SER A 146 19.92 12.86 -23.62
N THR A 147 19.86 12.05 -22.57
CA THR A 147 20.75 12.21 -21.40
C THR A 147 22.05 11.44 -21.59
N ASP A 148 23.18 12.09 -21.39
CA ASP A 148 24.50 11.43 -21.41
C ASP A 148 24.76 10.66 -20.11
N ASN A 149 25.52 9.56 -20.22
CA ASN A 149 25.98 8.75 -19.08
C ASN A 149 24.88 8.33 -18.08
N VAL A 150 23.75 7.84 -18.59
CA VAL A 150 22.67 7.28 -17.75
C VAL A 150 23.14 5.97 -17.11
N SER A 151 23.15 5.89 -15.77
CA SER A 151 23.54 4.68 -15.04
C SER A 151 22.40 3.69 -14.87
N MET A 152 21.17 4.19 -14.70
CA MET A 152 19.96 3.36 -14.61
C MET A 152 18.69 4.21 -14.80
N ILE A 153 17.59 3.52 -15.09
CA ILE A 153 16.23 4.03 -14.92
C ILE A 153 15.63 3.34 -13.69
N TYR A 154 15.17 4.11 -12.70
CA TYR A 154 14.55 3.64 -11.47
C TYR A 154 13.05 3.89 -11.49
N LEU A 155 12.26 2.82 -11.37
CA LEU A 155 10.80 2.84 -11.36
C LEU A 155 10.24 2.18 -10.10
N GLU A 156 9.03 2.57 -9.70
CA GLU A 156 8.17 1.78 -8.82
C GLU A 156 7.06 1.11 -9.65
N SER A 157 6.60 -0.07 -9.24
CA SER A 157 5.47 -0.74 -9.90
C SER A 157 4.58 -1.43 -8.86
N ALA A 158 3.47 -0.83 -8.42
CA ALA A 158 2.93 0.50 -8.70
C ALA A 158 3.50 1.58 -7.74
N ASN A 159 3.33 2.85 -8.09
CA ASN A 159 3.96 3.97 -7.38
C ASN A 159 3.26 4.28 -6.05
N ASN A 160 4.03 4.61 -5.01
CA ASN A 160 3.50 5.05 -3.73
C ASN A 160 3.24 6.57 -3.71
N PRO A 161 2.02 7.05 -3.38
CA PRO A 161 0.84 6.30 -2.92
C PRO A 161 -0.24 6.02 -3.96
N SER A 162 -0.18 6.62 -5.15
CA SER A 162 -1.33 6.66 -6.06
C SER A 162 -1.65 5.34 -6.74
N SER A 163 -0.75 4.36 -6.69
CA SER A 163 -0.84 3.11 -7.47
C SER A 163 -0.88 3.33 -8.98
N ARG A 164 -0.32 4.45 -9.47
CA ARG A 164 0.02 4.62 -10.89
C ARG A 164 1.05 3.58 -11.32
N MET A 165 0.95 3.12 -12.57
CA MET A 165 1.83 2.11 -13.14
C MET A 165 2.48 2.60 -14.44
N ALA A 166 3.80 2.40 -14.53
CA ALA A 166 4.53 2.52 -15.77
C ALA A 166 4.26 1.33 -16.71
N ASP A 167 4.15 1.57 -18.02
CA ASP A 167 4.11 0.49 -19.02
C ASP A 167 5.51 -0.08 -19.21
N LEU A 168 5.93 -0.90 -18.24
CA LEU A 168 7.27 -1.48 -18.19
C LEU A 168 7.62 -2.27 -19.47
N PRO A 169 6.74 -3.11 -20.05
CA PRO A 169 7.02 -3.75 -21.35
C PRO A 169 7.32 -2.75 -22.46
N ALA A 170 6.53 -1.68 -22.58
CA ALA A 170 6.74 -0.67 -23.62
C ALA A 170 8.04 0.13 -23.39
N ILE A 171 8.30 0.55 -22.14
CA ILE A 171 9.55 1.22 -21.75
C ILE A 171 10.75 0.31 -22.05
N ALA A 172 10.73 -0.94 -21.59
CA ALA A 172 11.83 -1.88 -21.81
C ALA A 172 12.11 -2.11 -23.30
N ALA A 173 11.05 -2.24 -24.13
CA ALA A 173 11.19 -2.32 -25.56
C ALA A 173 11.81 -1.05 -26.16
N GLY A 174 11.39 0.13 -25.71
CA GLY A 174 11.94 1.42 -26.11
C GLY A 174 13.42 1.60 -25.77
N ILE A 175 13.79 1.36 -24.52
CA ILE A 175 15.18 1.46 -24.04
C ILE A 175 16.09 0.48 -24.79
N LYS A 176 15.62 -0.75 -25.04
CA LYS A 176 16.37 -1.71 -25.84
C LYS A 176 16.65 -1.22 -27.27
N ARG A 177 15.71 -0.50 -27.90
CA ARG A 177 15.89 0.06 -29.26
C ARG A 177 16.96 1.16 -29.30
N LEU A 178 17.21 1.85 -28.20
CA LEU A 178 18.28 2.86 -28.12
C LEU A 178 19.68 2.24 -28.27
N LYS A 179 19.82 0.90 -28.12
CA LYS A 179 21.10 0.19 -28.11
C LYS A 179 22.10 0.76 -27.09
N ARG A 180 21.57 1.36 -26.01
CA ARG A 180 22.33 1.85 -24.85
C ARG A 180 22.19 0.81 -23.74
N ASN A 181 23.28 0.50 -23.05
CA ASN A 181 23.27 -0.42 -21.91
C ASN A 181 22.72 0.26 -20.65
N ILE A 182 21.46 0.70 -20.69
CA ILE A 182 20.78 1.36 -19.57
C ILE A 182 19.89 0.33 -18.86
N PRO A 183 20.24 -0.10 -17.64
CA PRO A 183 19.44 -1.05 -16.89
C PRO A 183 18.16 -0.40 -16.34
N ILE A 184 17.07 -1.16 -16.36
CA ILE A 184 15.81 -0.77 -15.72
C ILE A 184 15.71 -1.46 -14.36
N VAL A 185 15.69 -0.66 -13.30
CA VAL A 185 15.55 -1.08 -11.90
C VAL A 185 14.13 -0.79 -11.46
N VAL A 186 13.45 -1.79 -10.89
CA VAL A 186 12.06 -1.68 -10.44
C VAL A 186 11.94 -2.04 -8.97
N ASP A 187 11.48 -1.11 -8.14
CA ASP A 187 11.00 -1.41 -6.80
C ASP A 187 9.55 -1.93 -6.90
N ASN A 188 9.37 -3.20 -6.54
CA ASN A 188 8.13 -3.94 -6.68
C ASN A 188 7.38 -4.12 -5.35
N THR A 189 7.86 -3.46 -4.28
CA THR A 189 7.33 -3.61 -2.92
C THR A 189 5.82 -3.43 -2.84
N TRP A 190 5.27 -2.49 -3.62
CA TRP A 190 3.86 -2.13 -3.60
C TRP A 190 2.93 -3.25 -4.06
N LEU A 191 3.41 -4.14 -4.93
CA LEU A 191 2.61 -5.21 -5.51
C LEU A 191 3.05 -6.60 -5.05
N SER A 192 4.32 -6.77 -4.66
CA SER A 192 4.94 -8.05 -4.34
C SER A 192 5.00 -9.02 -5.55
N PRO A 193 5.81 -10.09 -5.51
CA PRO A 193 5.87 -11.08 -6.59
C PRO A 193 4.57 -11.88 -6.80
N ALA A 194 3.64 -11.82 -5.84
CA ALA A 194 2.34 -12.48 -5.95
C ALA A 194 1.42 -11.79 -6.97
N LEU A 195 1.57 -10.47 -7.16
CA LEU A 195 0.74 -9.72 -8.11
C LEU A 195 1.51 -9.39 -9.39
N TYR A 196 2.77 -9.01 -9.29
CA TYR A 196 3.55 -8.53 -10.43
C TYR A 196 5.01 -8.97 -10.32
N ARG A 197 5.59 -9.44 -11.43
CA ARG A 197 6.98 -9.90 -11.50
C ARG A 197 7.73 -9.13 -12.59
N PRO A 198 8.31 -7.96 -12.27
CA PRO A 198 8.85 -7.05 -13.28
C PRO A 198 9.90 -7.66 -14.21
N LEU A 199 10.66 -8.67 -13.76
CA LEU A 199 11.64 -9.37 -14.60
C LEU A 199 11.00 -10.07 -15.82
N GLU A 200 9.75 -10.54 -15.69
CA GLU A 200 8.98 -11.14 -16.79
C GLU A 200 8.52 -10.08 -17.80
N HIS A 201 8.54 -8.81 -17.41
CA HIS A 201 8.05 -7.66 -18.17
C HIS A 201 9.16 -6.73 -18.66
N GLY A 202 10.43 -7.13 -18.52
CA GLY A 202 11.57 -6.41 -19.09
C GLY A 202 12.40 -5.60 -18.10
N ALA A 203 12.11 -5.66 -16.79
CA ALA A 203 13.05 -5.15 -15.78
C ALA A 203 14.36 -5.95 -15.79
N ASP A 204 15.44 -5.29 -15.39
CA ASP A 204 16.76 -5.90 -15.25
C ASP A 204 17.16 -6.15 -13.80
N VAL A 205 16.58 -5.39 -12.86
CA VAL A 205 16.76 -5.57 -11.42
C VAL A 205 15.43 -5.32 -10.73
N VAL A 206 15.10 -6.16 -9.76
CA VAL A 206 13.95 -5.94 -8.88
C VAL A 206 14.41 -5.68 -7.46
N ILE A 207 13.80 -4.71 -6.80
CA ILE A 207 13.99 -4.40 -5.39
C ILE A 207 12.69 -4.70 -4.65
N GLU A 208 12.83 -5.22 -3.44
CA GLU A 208 11.72 -5.49 -2.54
C GLU A 208 12.08 -5.02 -1.13
N SER A 209 11.18 -4.26 -0.48
CA SER A 209 11.15 -4.15 0.97
C SER A 209 10.32 -5.32 1.51
N ALA A 210 11.01 -6.41 1.82
CA ALA A 210 10.37 -7.62 2.35
C ALA A 210 9.67 -7.40 3.70
N THR A 211 9.95 -6.27 4.37
CA THR A 211 9.20 -5.69 5.49
C THR A 211 7.68 -5.64 5.27
N LYS A 212 7.22 -5.51 4.02
CA LYS A 212 5.81 -5.27 3.67
C LYS A 212 5.06 -6.58 3.44
N TYR A 213 4.45 -6.75 2.27
CA TYR A 213 3.63 -7.91 1.92
C TYR A 213 4.37 -9.25 2.05
N ILE A 214 5.67 -9.29 1.76
CA ILE A 214 6.46 -10.52 1.85
C ILE A 214 6.48 -11.05 3.29
N SER A 215 6.81 -10.23 4.31
CA SER A 215 6.71 -10.64 5.72
C SER A 215 5.26 -10.78 6.18
N GLY A 216 4.41 -9.81 5.85
CA GLY A 216 2.97 -9.92 6.07
C GLY A 216 2.47 -9.58 7.48
N ARG A 217 3.35 -9.25 8.43
CA ARG A 217 3.05 -9.32 9.88
C ARG A 217 3.56 -8.15 10.74
N GLY A 218 4.20 -7.15 10.13
CA GLY A 218 4.68 -5.97 10.85
C GLY A 218 5.83 -6.22 11.85
N ASP A 219 6.50 -7.37 11.79
CA ASP A 219 7.45 -7.88 12.78
C ASP A 219 8.91 -7.96 12.29
N VAL A 220 9.14 -7.75 10.99
CA VAL A 220 10.46 -7.90 10.35
C VAL A 220 10.77 -6.70 9.46
N ILE A 221 12.01 -6.22 9.55
CA ILE A 221 12.61 -5.34 8.55
C ILE A 221 13.63 -6.16 7.75
N LEU A 222 13.47 -6.17 6.42
CA LEU A 222 14.38 -6.83 5.48
C LEU A 222 14.20 -6.22 4.08
N GLY A 223 15.26 -6.18 3.29
CA GLY A 223 15.21 -5.84 1.88
C GLY A 223 15.80 -6.92 1.01
N ALA A 224 15.47 -6.94 -0.27
CA ALA A 224 16.07 -7.85 -1.23
C ALA A 224 16.30 -7.17 -2.58
N VAL A 225 17.33 -7.62 -3.28
CA VAL A 225 17.60 -7.28 -4.68
C VAL A 225 17.62 -8.57 -5.47
N ILE A 226 16.82 -8.66 -6.53
CA ILE A 226 16.71 -9.82 -7.42
C ILE A 226 17.24 -9.47 -8.81
N ILE A 227 18.03 -10.37 -9.38
CA ILE A 227 18.68 -10.22 -10.69
C ILE A 227 18.33 -11.43 -11.57
N PRO A 228 18.02 -11.23 -12.88
CA PRO A 228 17.66 -12.30 -13.80
C PRO A 228 18.86 -13.16 -14.22
N ASN A 229 18.59 -14.28 -14.88
CA ASN A 229 19.61 -15.17 -15.45
C ASN A 229 20.20 -14.61 -16.75
N LYS A 230 20.86 -13.45 -16.67
CA LYS A 230 21.51 -12.79 -17.81
C LYS A 230 22.98 -12.52 -17.44
N SER A 231 23.91 -13.04 -18.24
CA SER A 231 25.36 -12.94 -17.97
C SER A 231 25.86 -11.51 -17.78
N VAL A 232 25.25 -10.53 -18.50
CA VAL A 232 25.58 -9.11 -18.36
C VAL A 232 25.35 -8.55 -16.95
N PHE A 233 24.44 -9.17 -16.17
CA PHE A 233 24.13 -8.74 -14.80
C PHE A 233 24.91 -9.48 -13.71
N THR A 234 25.69 -10.51 -14.05
CA THR A 234 26.51 -11.24 -13.07
C THR A 234 27.49 -10.32 -12.34
N LYS A 235 28.09 -9.33 -13.04
CA LYS A 235 28.98 -8.33 -12.42
C LYS A 235 28.25 -7.46 -11.39
N TYR A 236 27.01 -7.08 -11.66
CA TYR A 236 26.21 -6.25 -10.76
C TYR A 236 25.75 -7.04 -9.54
N HIS A 237 25.37 -8.31 -9.72
CA HIS A 237 25.11 -9.21 -8.60
C HIS A 237 26.33 -9.31 -7.66
N LYS A 238 27.54 -9.47 -8.21
CA LYS A 238 28.76 -9.48 -7.41
C LYS A 238 28.92 -8.16 -6.64
N ARG A 239 28.80 -7.01 -7.31
CA ARG A 239 28.92 -5.69 -6.67
C ARG A 239 27.90 -5.48 -5.55
N ILE A 240 26.64 -5.89 -5.75
CA ILE A 240 25.58 -5.80 -4.75
C ILE A 240 25.88 -6.67 -3.53
N LYS A 241 26.37 -7.90 -3.75
CA LYS A 241 26.77 -8.80 -2.65
C LYS A 241 28.00 -8.27 -1.90
N ASP A 242 29.00 -7.78 -2.62
CA ASP A 242 30.18 -7.14 -2.05
C ASP A 242 29.76 -5.90 -1.23
N TRP A 243 28.84 -5.08 -1.75
CA TRP A 243 28.32 -3.89 -1.08
C TRP A 243 27.73 -4.24 0.28
N ARG A 244 26.85 -5.25 0.31
CA ARG A 244 26.30 -5.77 1.57
C ARG A 244 27.40 -6.11 2.56
N GLN A 245 28.37 -6.92 2.14
CA GLN A 245 29.44 -7.43 2.99
C GLN A 245 30.39 -6.34 3.50
N LEU A 246 30.72 -5.35 2.65
CA LEU A 246 31.70 -4.31 2.95
C LEU A 246 31.10 -3.14 3.74
N HIS A 247 29.82 -2.82 3.50
CA HIS A 247 29.16 -1.67 4.11
C HIS A 247 28.21 -2.05 5.26
N GLY A 248 28.22 -3.31 5.70
CA GLY A 248 27.55 -3.72 6.94
C GLY A 248 26.03 -3.80 6.87
N ALA A 249 25.44 -3.78 5.67
CA ALA A 249 23.99 -3.84 5.46
C ALA A 249 23.41 -5.27 5.60
N ILE A 250 23.79 -5.96 6.68
CA ILE A 250 23.64 -7.41 6.83
C ILE A 250 22.24 -7.76 7.36
N ALA A 251 21.54 -8.64 6.65
CA ALA A 251 20.27 -9.19 7.13
C ALA A 251 20.46 -10.02 8.40
N SER A 252 19.47 -10.01 9.30
CA SER A 252 19.43 -10.93 10.44
C SER A 252 19.06 -12.35 9.97
N PRO A 253 19.80 -13.41 10.37
CA PRO A 253 19.41 -14.78 10.08
C PRO A 253 18.00 -15.14 10.59
N PHE A 254 17.62 -14.59 11.75
CA PHE A 254 16.30 -14.77 12.32
C PHE A 254 15.21 -14.15 11.44
N ASN A 255 15.42 -12.92 10.96
CA ASN A 255 14.49 -12.25 10.05
C ASN A 255 14.35 -13.02 8.72
N CYS A 256 15.46 -13.56 8.21
CA CYS A 256 15.43 -14.37 6.99
C CYS A 256 14.60 -15.64 7.19
N TRP A 257 14.72 -16.30 8.34
CA TRP A 257 13.91 -17.46 8.69
C TRP A 257 12.42 -17.11 8.83
N LEU A 258 12.08 -16.02 9.54
CA LEU A 258 10.70 -15.57 9.69
C LEU A 258 10.03 -15.32 8.33
N ILE A 259 10.72 -14.62 7.44
CA ILE A 259 10.20 -14.36 6.09
C ILE A 259 10.09 -15.64 5.27
N SER A 260 11.08 -16.52 5.31
CA SER A 260 11.03 -17.82 4.62
C SER A 260 9.75 -18.58 4.97
N LYS A 261 9.30 -18.50 6.22
CA LYS A 261 8.01 -19.05 6.67
C LYS A 261 6.78 -18.24 6.23
N ALA A 262 6.88 -16.93 6.19
CA ALA A 262 5.77 -16.08 5.75
C ALA A 262 5.42 -16.25 4.25
N LEU A 263 6.39 -16.66 3.43
CA LEU A 263 6.22 -16.88 1.98
C LEU A 263 5.14 -17.92 1.66
N GLU A 264 4.99 -18.97 2.47
CA GLU A 264 4.00 -20.05 2.30
C GLU A 264 2.55 -19.51 2.21
N THR A 265 2.27 -18.36 2.84
CA THR A 265 0.93 -17.75 2.90
C THR A 265 0.81 -16.48 2.04
N LEU A 266 1.88 -16.05 1.37
CA LEU A 266 1.89 -14.81 0.59
C LEU A 266 0.74 -14.74 -0.44
N PRO A 267 0.49 -15.76 -1.29
CA PRO A 267 -0.58 -15.68 -2.28
C PRO A 267 -1.96 -15.57 -1.63
N LEU A 268 -2.21 -16.35 -0.57
CA LEU A 268 -3.50 -16.35 0.14
C LEU A 268 -3.77 -14.99 0.79
N ARG A 269 -2.74 -14.40 1.44
CA ARG A 269 -2.85 -13.07 2.05
C ARG A 269 -3.10 -12.00 1.00
N MET A 270 -2.35 -12.02 -0.10
CA MET A 270 -2.50 -11.04 -1.17
C MET A 270 -3.88 -11.14 -1.84
N GLU A 271 -4.38 -12.34 -2.09
CA GLU A 271 -5.71 -12.53 -2.68
C GLU A 271 -6.79 -11.89 -1.79
N ARG A 272 -6.75 -12.19 -0.48
CA ARG A 272 -7.70 -11.61 0.48
C ARG A 272 -7.57 -10.09 0.55
N ILE A 273 -6.36 -9.57 0.69
CA ILE A 273 -6.09 -8.13 0.82
C ILE A 273 -6.61 -7.37 -0.41
N CYS A 274 -6.26 -7.84 -1.61
CA CYS A 274 -6.62 -7.16 -2.87
C CYS A 274 -8.12 -7.18 -3.14
N ASN A 275 -8.79 -8.31 -2.87
CA ASN A 275 -10.24 -8.41 -3.00
C ASN A 275 -10.97 -7.49 -2.01
N SER A 276 -10.52 -7.46 -0.75
CA SER A 276 -11.05 -6.53 0.25
C SER A 276 -10.82 -5.07 -0.16
N ALA A 277 -9.63 -4.73 -0.64
CA ALA A 277 -9.29 -3.38 -1.07
C ALA A 277 -10.16 -2.91 -2.25
N GLN A 278 -10.44 -3.79 -3.21
CA GLN A 278 -11.36 -3.48 -4.30
C GLN A 278 -12.77 -3.13 -3.79
N ILE A 279 -13.35 -3.93 -2.89
CA ILE A 279 -14.68 -3.70 -2.33
C ILE A 279 -14.73 -2.38 -1.56
N ILE A 280 -13.71 -2.12 -0.73
CA ILE A 280 -13.60 -0.89 0.04
C ILE A 280 -13.48 0.31 -0.92
N ALA A 281 -12.58 0.28 -1.91
CA ALA A 281 -12.38 1.38 -2.85
C ALA A 281 -13.66 1.72 -3.63
N GLN A 282 -14.38 0.72 -4.12
CA GLN A 282 -15.67 0.89 -4.83
C GLN A 282 -16.77 1.45 -3.94
N THR A 283 -16.71 1.18 -2.64
CA THR A 283 -17.67 1.73 -1.68
C THR A 283 -17.32 3.17 -1.35
N LEU A 284 -16.05 3.46 -1.04
CA LEU A 284 -15.59 4.81 -0.73
C LEU A 284 -15.80 5.78 -1.89
N SER A 285 -15.69 5.33 -3.15
CA SER A 285 -15.92 6.17 -4.33
C SER A 285 -17.37 6.66 -4.48
N LYS A 286 -18.31 6.13 -3.68
CA LYS A 286 -19.72 6.52 -3.66
C LYS A 286 -20.09 7.39 -2.46
N VAL A 287 -19.14 7.67 -1.57
CA VAL A 287 -19.37 8.45 -0.35
C VAL A 287 -19.24 9.94 -0.68
N PRO A 288 -20.27 10.78 -0.47
CA PRO A 288 -20.27 12.18 -0.94
C PRO A 288 -19.08 13.02 -0.46
N CYS A 289 -18.66 12.86 0.81
CA CYS A 289 -17.53 13.61 1.37
C CYS A 289 -16.15 13.11 0.90
N ILE A 290 -16.09 12.01 0.15
CA ILE A 290 -14.85 11.50 -0.45
C ILE A 290 -14.80 11.97 -1.90
N SER A 291 -14.09 13.07 -2.14
CA SER A 291 -14.06 13.67 -3.48
C SER A 291 -13.21 12.90 -4.48
N ARG A 292 -12.31 12.02 -4.02
CA ARG A 292 -11.48 11.20 -4.90
C ARG A 292 -11.02 9.91 -4.24
N VAL A 293 -11.02 8.83 -5.02
CA VAL A 293 -10.41 7.55 -4.64
C VAL A 293 -9.49 7.12 -5.77
N LEU A 294 -8.22 6.89 -5.44
CA LEU A 294 -7.20 6.33 -6.31
C LEU A 294 -6.98 4.87 -5.95
N HIS A 295 -7.49 4.00 -6.81
CA HIS A 295 -7.26 2.58 -6.75
C HIS A 295 -7.42 1.99 -8.16
N PRO A 296 -6.49 1.12 -8.64
CA PRO A 296 -6.54 0.61 -10.01
C PRO A 296 -7.78 -0.25 -10.35
N SER A 297 -8.60 -0.64 -9.36
CA SER A 297 -9.88 -1.31 -9.62
C SER A 297 -10.97 -0.38 -10.13
N LEU A 298 -10.83 0.93 -9.96
CA LEU A 298 -11.81 1.92 -10.39
C LEU A 298 -11.51 2.34 -11.83
N SER A 299 -12.54 2.41 -12.68
CA SER A 299 -12.40 2.83 -14.08
C SER A 299 -11.91 4.27 -14.24
N THR A 300 -12.10 5.10 -13.20
CA THR A 300 -11.61 6.48 -13.11
C THR A 300 -10.11 6.59 -12.82
N HIS A 301 -9.45 5.50 -12.43
CA HIS A 301 -8.02 5.52 -12.15
C HIS A 301 -7.20 5.57 -13.45
N PRO A 302 -6.18 6.45 -13.58
CA PRO A 302 -5.42 6.60 -14.82
C PRO A 302 -4.78 5.28 -15.33
N SER A 303 -4.31 4.44 -14.41
CA SER A 303 -3.70 3.15 -14.75
C SER A 303 -4.70 1.97 -14.74
N HIS A 304 -6.02 2.17 -14.73
CA HIS A 304 -7.01 1.08 -14.64
C HIS A 304 -6.83 0.01 -15.72
N GLN A 305 -6.76 0.44 -16.99
CA GLN A 305 -6.62 -0.47 -18.13
C GLN A 305 -5.28 -1.20 -18.11
N LEU A 306 -4.19 -0.45 -17.88
CA LEU A 306 -2.84 -1.01 -17.82
C LEU A 306 -2.67 -1.99 -16.66
N ALA A 307 -3.12 -1.63 -15.46
CA ALA A 307 -3.08 -2.50 -14.29
C ALA A 307 -3.91 -3.77 -14.51
N THR A 308 -5.11 -3.65 -15.10
CA THR A 308 -5.93 -4.83 -15.42
C THR A 308 -5.20 -5.79 -16.38
N LYS A 309 -4.49 -5.24 -17.38
CA LYS A 309 -3.69 -6.02 -18.32
C LYS A 309 -2.45 -6.65 -17.67
N LEU A 310 -1.65 -5.87 -16.93
CA LEU A 310 -0.37 -6.34 -16.38
C LEU A 310 -0.53 -7.24 -15.14
N LEU A 311 -1.60 -7.05 -14.36
CA LEU A 311 -1.85 -7.82 -13.15
C LEU A 311 -2.85 -8.97 -13.37
N ASN A 312 -3.22 -9.24 -14.63
CA ASN A 312 -4.23 -10.24 -15.02
C ASN A 312 -5.51 -10.14 -14.18
N GLY A 313 -6.04 -8.94 -14.04
CA GLY A 313 -7.26 -8.65 -13.26
C GLY A 313 -7.05 -8.43 -11.76
N ALA A 314 -5.92 -8.85 -11.17
CA ALA A 314 -5.62 -8.57 -9.76
C ALA A 314 -5.47 -7.06 -9.49
N LYS A 315 -5.69 -6.64 -8.24
CA LYS A 315 -5.75 -5.23 -7.82
C LYS A 315 -4.70 -4.92 -6.76
N ALA A 316 -4.46 -3.65 -6.47
CA ALA A 316 -3.56 -3.24 -5.39
C ALA A 316 -4.20 -3.53 -4.01
N GLY A 317 -3.37 -3.61 -2.97
CA GLY A 317 -3.84 -3.77 -1.58
C GLY A 317 -3.94 -2.47 -0.78
N VAL A 318 -3.62 -1.33 -1.42
CA VAL A 318 -3.57 -0.01 -0.78
C VAL A 318 -4.48 0.94 -1.53
N ILE A 319 -5.27 1.70 -0.79
CA ILE A 319 -6.21 2.70 -1.30
C ILE A 319 -5.72 4.08 -0.88
N PHE A 320 -5.70 5.02 -1.82
CA PHE A 320 -5.41 6.42 -1.51
C PHE A 320 -6.65 7.25 -1.83
N PHE A 321 -7.18 8.00 -0.86
CA PHE A 321 -8.43 8.74 -1.05
C PHE A 321 -8.40 10.10 -0.38
N HIS A 322 -9.16 11.03 -0.94
CA HIS A 322 -9.27 12.40 -0.48
C HIS A 322 -10.63 12.62 0.18
N VAL A 323 -10.63 13.19 1.37
CA VAL A 323 -11.82 13.58 2.11
C VAL A 323 -11.94 15.10 2.07
N ALA A 324 -13.01 15.59 1.44
CA ALA A 324 -13.28 17.01 1.25
C ALA A 324 -13.88 17.66 2.50
N LEU A 325 -13.07 17.77 3.56
CA LEU A 325 -13.46 18.42 4.80
C LEU A 325 -12.44 19.52 5.16
N ASP A 326 -12.94 20.73 5.33
CA ASP A 326 -12.17 21.94 5.61
C ASP A 326 -11.52 21.98 7.01
N SER A 327 -11.85 21.01 7.88
CA SER A 327 -11.38 21.01 9.25
C SER A 327 -10.03 20.33 9.43
N ASN A 328 -9.09 21.03 10.10
CA ASN A 328 -7.86 20.44 10.66
C ASN A 328 -8.10 19.15 11.47
N ALA A 329 -9.33 18.92 11.91
CA ALA A 329 -9.74 17.75 12.67
C ALA A 329 -9.81 16.48 11.81
N ALA A 330 -10.05 16.56 10.50
CA ALA A 330 -10.09 15.39 9.62
C ALA A 330 -8.77 14.62 9.60
N ARG A 331 -7.62 15.29 9.80
CA ARG A 331 -6.31 14.62 9.94
C ARG A 331 -6.27 13.57 11.06
N ASN A 332 -7.16 13.71 12.06
CA ASN A 332 -7.23 12.82 13.22
C ASN A 332 -8.12 11.59 12.97
N LEU A 333 -8.74 11.47 11.79
CA LEU A 333 -9.61 10.35 11.41
C LEU A 333 -9.00 8.96 11.68
N PRO A 334 -7.71 8.69 11.37
CA PRO A 334 -7.10 7.40 11.68
C PRO A 334 -7.08 7.04 13.16
N PHE A 335 -7.06 8.03 14.07
CA PHE A 335 -6.89 7.81 15.50
C PHE A 335 -8.20 7.50 16.23
N ILE A 336 -9.34 7.67 15.58
CA ILE A 336 -10.66 7.50 16.21
C ILE A 336 -11.50 6.39 15.59
N ILE A 337 -10.95 5.62 14.63
CA ILE A 337 -11.67 4.56 13.93
C ILE A 337 -11.07 3.21 14.28
N HIS A 338 -11.85 2.34 14.91
CA HIS A 338 -11.47 0.95 15.17
C HIS A 338 -12.30 0.01 14.27
N PRO A 339 -11.74 -1.05 13.66
CA PRO A 339 -10.43 -1.69 13.93
C PRO A 339 -9.25 -1.18 13.08
N ILE A 340 -9.37 -0.01 12.45
CA ILE A 340 -8.28 0.60 11.68
C ILE A 340 -7.22 1.12 12.65
N ILE A 341 -5.95 0.93 12.33
CA ILE A 341 -4.83 1.37 13.19
C ILE A 341 -4.14 2.56 12.52
N ALA A 342 -3.97 3.64 13.29
CA ALA A 342 -3.18 4.80 12.87
C ALA A 342 -1.68 4.45 12.87
N ALA A 343 -1.15 4.03 11.74
CA ALA A 343 0.25 3.63 11.61
C ALA A 343 0.79 3.83 10.19
N THR A 344 2.11 4.02 10.08
CA THR A 344 2.80 3.93 8.79
C THR A 344 3.02 2.46 8.40
N SER A 345 3.67 2.21 7.26
CA SER A 345 3.80 0.87 6.65
C SER A 345 2.52 0.36 5.97
N TYR A 346 2.60 -0.86 5.45
CA TYR A 346 1.54 -1.61 4.77
C TYR A 346 1.94 -3.09 4.64
N GLY A 347 0.98 -3.93 4.23
CA GLY A 347 1.17 -5.36 4.05
C GLY A 347 1.08 -6.18 5.34
N ASP A 348 0.61 -5.58 6.42
CA ASP A 348 0.29 -6.26 7.68
C ASP A 348 -1.06 -6.99 7.58
N GLY A 349 -1.29 -7.97 8.45
CA GLY A 349 -2.62 -8.55 8.67
C GLY A 349 -3.63 -7.52 9.22
N HIS A 350 -3.15 -6.47 9.87
CA HIS A 350 -3.98 -5.35 10.32
C HIS A 350 -4.15 -4.27 9.23
N THR A 351 -5.38 -3.79 9.05
CA THR A 351 -5.65 -2.59 8.25
C THR A 351 -5.07 -1.34 8.92
N LEU A 352 -4.16 -0.67 8.21
CA LEU A 352 -3.44 0.52 8.68
C LEU A 352 -3.91 1.75 7.88
N MET A 353 -4.05 2.89 8.55
CA MET A 353 -4.36 4.16 7.90
C MET A 353 -3.43 5.26 8.39
N GLN A 354 -2.98 6.09 7.46
CA GLN A 354 -2.24 7.31 7.78
C GLN A 354 -2.84 8.50 7.03
N GLY A 355 -2.91 9.64 7.72
CA GLY A 355 -3.23 10.93 7.11
C GLY A 355 -1.97 11.57 6.54
N GLY A 356 -2.06 12.09 5.32
CA GLY A 356 -0.90 12.51 4.55
C GLY A 356 -0.02 11.33 4.14
N THR A 357 0.75 11.50 3.07
CA THR A 357 1.89 10.62 2.80
C THR A 357 3.17 11.38 3.11
N SER A 358 4.30 10.72 3.30
CA SER A 358 5.57 11.42 3.60
C SER A 358 5.99 12.43 2.51
N ARG A 359 5.44 12.34 1.30
CA ARG A 359 5.49 13.39 0.26
C ARG A 359 4.32 14.37 0.27
N TYR A 360 3.19 13.96 0.82
CA TYR A 360 1.92 14.68 0.81
C TYR A 360 1.42 15.05 2.22
N CYS A 361 2.34 15.34 3.16
CA CYS A 361 2.00 15.84 4.48
C CYS A 361 1.60 17.33 4.38
N GLY A 362 0.31 17.59 4.20
CA GLY A 362 -0.28 18.93 4.22
C GLY A 362 -1.78 18.88 3.89
N SER A 363 -2.57 19.77 4.49
CA SER A 363 -3.89 20.14 3.96
C SER A 363 -3.67 20.78 2.59
N THR A 364 -4.49 20.44 1.59
CA THR A 364 -4.39 20.92 0.18
C THR A 364 -3.14 20.47 -0.58
N ILE A 365 -3.15 19.22 -1.06
CA ILE A 365 -2.20 18.82 -2.09
C ILE A 365 -2.96 18.30 -3.30
N ARG A 366 -2.90 19.14 -4.34
CA ARG A 366 -3.37 18.87 -5.69
C ARG A 366 -2.68 17.63 -6.25
N TYR A 367 -3.44 16.69 -6.82
CA TYR A 367 -2.85 15.50 -7.43
C TYR A 367 -1.94 15.92 -8.59
N PRO A 368 -0.78 15.27 -8.82
CA PRO A 368 0.08 15.61 -9.95
C PRO A 368 -0.69 15.59 -11.28
N GLY A 369 -0.59 16.67 -12.07
CA GLY A 369 -1.35 16.82 -13.31
C GLY A 369 -2.72 17.50 -13.16
N ASP A 370 -3.30 17.59 -11.94
CA ASP A 370 -4.59 18.27 -11.75
C ASP A 370 -4.49 19.77 -12.07
N LYS A 371 -3.32 20.39 -11.89
CA LYS A 371 -3.11 21.80 -12.22
C LYS A 371 -3.12 22.03 -13.71
N GLU A 372 -2.39 21.20 -14.43
CA GLU A 372 -2.28 21.21 -15.88
C GLU A 372 -3.62 20.83 -16.53
N ALA A 373 -4.39 19.94 -15.89
CA ALA A 373 -5.73 19.52 -16.33
C ALA A 373 -6.86 20.47 -15.92
N GLY A 374 -6.56 21.59 -15.26
CA GLY A 374 -7.56 22.58 -14.84
C GLY A 374 -8.53 22.09 -13.76
N ILE A 375 -8.21 21.01 -13.06
CA ILE A 375 -9.04 20.44 -12.00
C ILE A 375 -8.94 21.32 -10.76
N ALA A 376 -10.10 21.76 -10.25
CA ALA A 376 -10.17 22.59 -9.04
C ALA A 376 -9.54 21.88 -7.84
N ASP A 377 -8.78 22.63 -7.04
CA ASP A 377 -8.25 22.12 -5.78
C ASP A 377 -9.39 22.05 -4.76
N ILE A 378 -9.63 20.85 -4.22
CA ILE A 378 -10.71 20.62 -3.26
C ILE A 378 -10.06 20.62 -1.87
N PRO A 379 -10.40 21.57 -0.98
CA PRO A 379 -9.89 21.57 0.39
C PRO A 379 -10.19 20.25 1.09
N GLY A 380 -9.19 19.73 1.81
CA GLY A 380 -9.34 18.46 2.50
C GLY A 380 -8.03 17.77 2.83
N TYR A 381 -8.16 16.47 3.14
CA TYR A 381 -7.07 15.61 3.57
C TYR A 381 -7.03 14.32 2.79
N TRP A 382 -5.83 13.95 2.39
CA TRP A 382 -5.54 12.66 1.79
C TRP A 382 -5.22 11.60 2.85
N PHE A 383 -5.73 10.39 2.65
CA PHE A 383 -5.45 9.23 3.48
C PHE A 383 -4.97 8.07 2.64
N ARG A 384 -3.96 7.37 3.16
CA ARG A 384 -3.54 6.07 2.65
C ARG A 384 -4.05 4.99 3.58
N LEU A 385 -4.90 4.12 3.06
CA LEU A 385 -5.43 2.94 3.74
C LEU A 385 -4.79 1.69 3.16
N ALA A 386 -3.90 1.07 3.94
CA ALA A 386 -3.33 -0.23 3.63
C ALA A 386 -4.25 -1.31 4.21
N VAL A 387 -4.93 -2.05 3.33
CA VAL A 387 -5.94 -3.03 3.73
C VAL A 387 -5.27 -4.30 4.25
N GLY A 388 -5.75 -4.79 5.40
CA GLY A 388 -5.31 -6.04 6.02
C GLY A 388 -6.24 -7.22 5.71
N LEU A 389 -6.32 -8.18 6.63
CA LEU A 389 -7.08 -9.43 6.45
C LEU A 389 -8.51 -9.37 7.01
N GLN A 390 -8.87 -8.30 7.72
CA GLN A 390 -10.21 -8.13 8.31
C GLN A 390 -11.33 -8.18 7.27
N GLU A 391 -12.56 -8.39 7.73
CA GLU A 391 -13.75 -8.33 6.87
C GLU A 391 -13.91 -6.93 6.27
N PRO A 392 -14.02 -6.77 4.94
CA PRO A 392 -14.10 -5.46 4.30
C PRO A 392 -15.31 -4.66 4.78
N GLY A 393 -16.42 -5.32 5.11
CA GLY A 393 -17.61 -4.67 5.69
C GLY A 393 -17.35 -4.01 7.04
N GLU A 394 -16.48 -4.60 7.88
CA GLU A 394 -16.11 -3.98 9.16
C GLU A 394 -15.26 -2.72 8.94
N ILE A 395 -14.34 -2.74 7.98
CA ILE A 395 -13.50 -1.59 7.63
C ILE A 395 -14.34 -0.46 7.03
N ILE A 396 -15.21 -0.77 6.07
CA ILE A 396 -16.14 0.20 5.46
C ILE A 396 -16.97 0.87 6.54
N ARG A 397 -17.62 0.06 7.38
CA ARG A 397 -18.47 0.57 8.45
C ARG A 397 -17.68 1.47 9.42
N ALA A 398 -16.48 1.07 9.80
CA ALA A 398 -15.63 1.86 10.68
C ALA A 398 -15.30 3.23 10.06
N LEU A 399 -14.95 3.27 8.77
CA LEU A 399 -14.72 4.50 8.02
C LEU A 399 -15.95 5.39 7.96
N LEU A 400 -17.12 4.83 7.62
CA LEU A 400 -18.37 5.60 7.53
C LEU A 400 -18.78 6.18 8.89
N LEU A 401 -18.68 5.40 9.97
CA LEU A 401 -18.96 5.89 11.33
C LEU A 401 -17.96 6.98 11.76
N GLY A 402 -16.68 6.82 11.41
CA GLY A 402 -15.66 7.85 11.66
C GLY A 402 -15.97 9.15 10.93
N LEU A 403 -16.26 9.07 9.63
CA LEU A 403 -16.63 10.22 8.80
C LEU A 403 -17.91 10.90 9.30
N ALA A 404 -18.95 10.12 9.64
CA ALA A 404 -20.19 10.64 10.17
C ALA A 404 -19.96 11.42 11.48
N ARG A 405 -19.15 10.89 12.41
CA ARG A 405 -18.79 11.60 13.66
C ARG A 405 -18.16 12.96 13.37
N TYR A 406 -17.31 13.07 12.36
CA TYR A 406 -16.71 14.35 11.99
C TYR A 406 -17.72 15.33 11.38
N LEU A 407 -18.63 14.83 10.55
CA LEU A 407 -19.67 15.65 9.93
C LEU A 407 -20.70 16.17 10.94
N THR A 408 -20.96 15.44 12.03
CA THR A 408 -22.03 15.77 12.98
C THR A 408 -21.57 16.48 14.27
N THR A 409 -20.26 16.63 14.49
CA THR A 409 -19.75 17.24 15.73
C THR A 409 -19.34 18.70 15.48
N PRO A 410 -19.98 19.69 16.14
CA PRO A 410 -19.44 21.05 16.18
C PRO A 410 -18.06 20.97 16.83
N LEU A 411 -17.02 21.37 16.10
CA LEU A 411 -15.62 21.36 16.54
C LEU A 411 -15.49 21.84 18.00
N GLY A 412 -15.28 20.91 18.94
CA GLY A 412 -15.14 21.25 20.35
C GLY A 412 -14.98 20.06 21.32
N HIS A 413 -15.57 18.89 21.07
CA HIS A 413 -15.51 17.79 22.03
C HIS A 413 -15.25 16.41 21.39
N VAL A 414 -14.23 15.72 21.88
CA VAL A 414 -13.82 14.35 21.51
C VAL A 414 -14.86 13.34 22.04
N VAL A 415 -15.31 12.39 21.21
CA VAL A 415 -16.22 11.31 21.62
C VAL A 415 -15.61 9.93 21.30
N HIS A 416 -15.42 9.10 22.33
CA HIS A 416 -14.90 7.72 22.25
C HIS A 416 -15.89 6.74 21.55
N VAL A 417 -15.41 5.59 21.03
CA VAL A 417 -16.18 4.60 20.24
C VAL A 417 -16.41 3.29 21.03
N TYR A 418 -17.58 2.65 20.87
CA TYR A 418 -17.85 1.23 21.23
C TYR A 418 -18.50 0.45 20.06
N LYS A 419 -18.33 -0.89 20.05
CA LYS A 419 -18.51 -1.91 18.97
C LYS A 419 -19.98 -2.37 18.71
N LYS A 420 -20.31 -2.68 17.43
CA LYS A 420 -21.47 -3.42 16.81
C LYS A 420 -22.83 -2.71 16.53
N ILE A 421 -23.39 -2.92 15.32
CA ILE A 421 -24.70 -2.47 14.74
C ILE A 421 -25.04 -3.33 13.51
N ASN A 422 -26.21 -3.98 13.45
CA ASN A 422 -26.78 -4.56 12.23
C ASN A 422 -27.96 -3.67 11.76
N VAL A 423 -28.24 -3.62 10.45
CA VAL A 423 -29.21 -2.72 9.80
C VAL A 423 -30.17 -3.53 8.93
N ILE A 424 -31.49 -3.48 9.16
CA ILE A 424 -32.56 -3.85 8.19
C ILE A 424 -33.85 -3.02 8.49
N GLU A 425 -34.59 -2.66 7.43
CA GLU A 425 -35.76 -1.75 7.30
C GLU A 425 -37.10 -2.25 7.86
N ILE A 426 -37.99 -1.31 8.26
CA ILE A 426 -39.42 -1.54 8.55
C ILE A 426 -40.27 -0.31 8.14
N ASP A 427 -41.49 -0.61 7.70
CA ASP A 427 -42.57 0.24 7.16
C ASP A 427 -43.23 1.18 8.20
N LEU A 428 -43.67 2.37 7.77
CA LEU A 428 -44.10 3.51 8.59
C LEU A 428 -45.59 3.85 8.35
N ALA A 429 -46.43 3.76 9.40
CA ALA A 429 -47.76 4.38 9.39
C ALA A 429 -48.06 5.09 10.72
N ASP A 430 -48.52 6.34 10.57
CA ASP A 430 -49.21 7.25 11.49
C ASP A 430 -48.54 7.74 12.78
N ASN A 431 -48.09 9.01 12.75
CA ASN A 431 -48.78 10.12 13.44
C ASN A 431 -48.00 11.44 13.29
N SER A 432 -48.62 12.42 12.65
CA SER A 432 -48.13 13.78 12.44
C SER A 432 -49.22 14.77 12.83
N ASP A 433 -49.12 15.39 14.01
CA ASP A 433 -49.95 16.54 14.35
C ASP A 433 -49.14 17.58 15.14
N GLY A 434 -49.03 18.79 14.57
CA GLY A 434 -48.61 20.00 15.29
C GLY A 434 -47.29 20.68 14.88
N VAL A 435 -46.59 20.24 13.83
CA VAL A 435 -45.38 20.93 13.33
C VAL A 435 -45.61 21.47 11.92
N THR A 436 -45.72 22.79 11.79
CA THR A 436 -45.73 23.45 10.47
C THR A 436 -44.29 23.63 9.99
N LEU A 437 -43.87 22.80 9.03
CA LEU A 437 -42.54 22.82 8.42
C LEU A 437 -42.45 23.87 7.31
N VAL A 438 -41.35 24.62 7.27
CA VAL A 438 -40.98 25.52 6.15
C VAL A 438 -39.82 24.95 5.33
N PRO A 439 -39.68 25.32 4.04
CA PRO A 439 -38.58 24.85 3.21
C PRO A 439 -37.21 25.19 3.81
N GLY A 440 -36.42 24.17 4.16
CA GLY A 440 -35.13 24.30 4.85
C GLY A 440 -35.11 23.72 6.26
N ASP A 441 -36.25 23.30 6.79
CA ASP A 441 -36.31 22.59 8.07
C ASP A 441 -35.80 21.14 7.93
N VAL A 442 -35.07 20.69 8.95
CA VAL A 442 -34.67 19.29 9.13
C VAL A 442 -35.42 18.74 10.34
N LEU A 443 -36.34 17.80 10.11
CA LEU A 443 -37.08 17.17 11.19
C LEU A 443 -36.30 15.97 11.71
N VAL A 444 -36.11 15.92 13.04
CA VAL A 444 -35.56 14.77 13.73
C VAL A 444 -36.59 14.23 14.72
N THR A 445 -37.11 13.02 14.46
CA THR A 445 -38.07 12.34 15.34
C THR A 445 -37.45 11.07 15.91
N GLY A 446 -37.92 10.69 17.09
CA GLY A 446 -37.48 9.50 17.81
C GLY A 446 -38.53 9.04 18.82
N THR A 447 -38.64 7.74 19.03
CA THR A 447 -39.39 7.12 20.13
C THR A 447 -38.42 6.56 21.16
N ILE A 448 -38.76 6.75 22.44
CA ILE A 448 -38.02 6.22 23.58
C ILE A 448 -38.90 5.16 24.22
N ASP A 449 -38.37 3.95 24.39
CA ASP A 449 -39.04 2.87 25.13
C ASP A 449 -38.64 2.97 26.60
N SER A 450 -39.60 3.27 27.49
CA SER A 450 -39.36 3.36 28.93
C SER A 450 -39.14 2.00 29.63
N SER A 451 -39.22 0.88 28.90
CA SER A 451 -39.04 -0.46 29.47
C SER A 451 -37.61 -1.00 29.37
N LYS A 452 -36.70 -0.31 28.65
CA LYS A 452 -35.29 -0.69 28.52
C LYS A 452 -34.43 0.58 28.51
N GLU A 453 -33.79 0.88 29.63
CA GLU A 453 -32.88 2.02 29.73
C GLU A 453 -31.79 1.96 28.63
N GLU A 454 -31.63 3.08 27.90
CA GLU A 454 -30.48 3.46 27.05
C GLU A 454 -30.50 3.25 25.51
N ILE A 455 -31.63 3.23 24.80
CA ILE A 455 -31.62 3.37 23.31
C ILE A 455 -32.71 4.32 22.80
N GLY A 456 -32.34 5.28 21.95
CA GLY A 456 -33.24 6.15 21.19
C GLY A 456 -32.85 6.20 19.71
N PHE A 457 -33.85 6.35 18.84
CA PHE A 457 -33.67 6.43 17.39
C PHE A 457 -33.90 7.86 16.89
N TYR A 458 -33.16 8.28 15.86
CA TYR A 458 -33.30 9.62 15.28
C TYR A 458 -33.42 9.53 13.75
N GLN A 459 -34.47 10.14 13.20
CA GLN A 459 -34.70 10.29 11.75
C GLN A 459 -34.18 11.65 11.27
N VAL A 460 -33.78 11.81 10.01
CA VAL A 460 -33.52 13.12 9.39
C VAL A 460 -34.39 13.18 8.14
N LEU A 461 -35.40 14.06 8.12
CA LEU A 461 -36.26 14.27 6.94
C LEU A 461 -35.79 15.51 6.17
N GLU A 462 -35.53 15.36 4.87
CA GLU A 462 -35.49 16.47 3.92
C GLU A 462 -36.90 16.75 3.37
N PRO A 463 -37.31 18.01 3.16
CA PRO A 463 -38.59 18.30 2.51
C PRO A 463 -38.54 17.93 1.02
N ALA A 464 -39.51 17.17 0.53
CA ALA A 464 -39.67 16.87 -0.89
C ALA A 464 -39.83 18.16 -1.71
N ARG A 465 -39.00 18.36 -2.75
CA ARG A 465 -39.08 19.56 -3.59
C ARG A 465 -40.25 19.52 -4.59
N THR A 466 -40.86 18.37 -4.86
CA THR A 466 -42.12 18.21 -5.65
C THR A 466 -42.77 16.85 -5.38
N ALA A 467 -44.07 16.71 -5.66
CA ALA A 467 -44.92 15.54 -5.35
C ALA A 467 -44.54 14.20 -6.04
N ALA A 468 -43.39 14.11 -6.71
CA ALA A 468 -42.96 12.92 -7.45
C ALA A 468 -41.57 12.36 -7.05
N SER A 469 -40.85 12.96 -6.08
CA SER A 469 -39.53 12.47 -5.67
C SER A 469 -39.58 11.67 -4.36
N LYS A 470 -39.11 10.40 -4.39
CA LYS A 470 -38.92 9.57 -3.19
C LYS A 470 -37.88 10.20 -2.24
N SER A 471 -38.22 10.30 -0.96
CA SER A 471 -37.34 10.78 0.11
C SER A 471 -36.25 9.77 0.44
N ASN A 472 -34.97 10.20 0.47
CA ASN A 472 -33.88 9.35 0.94
C ASN A 472 -33.80 9.41 2.47
N THR A 473 -33.86 8.25 3.14
CA THR A 473 -33.79 8.13 4.61
C THR A 473 -32.38 7.76 5.05
N THR A 474 -31.83 8.49 6.03
CA THR A 474 -30.58 8.12 6.72
C THR A 474 -30.86 7.88 8.19
N LEU A 475 -30.44 6.72 8.73
CA LEU A 475 -30.63 6.32 10.12
C LEU A 475 -29.38 6.61 10.96
N LEU A 476 -29.55 7.27 12.10
CA LEU A 476 -28.50 7.49 13.10
C LEU A 476 -28.89 6.83 14.43
N MET A 477 -27.98 6.03 14.97
CA MET A 477 -28.10 5.45 16.32
C MET A 477 -27.31 6.28 17.33
N VAL A 478 -27.95 6.70 18.42
CA VAL A 478 -27.31 7.46 19.50
C VAL A 478 -27.72 6.91 20.87
N LYS A 479 -26.78 6.89 21.81
CA LYS A 479 -27.00 6.48 23.20
C LYS A 479 -27.65 7.63 23.98
N VAL A 480 -28.74 7.39 24.71
CA VAL A 480 -29.48 8.42 25.47
C VAL A 480 -29.09 8.40 26.95
N PRO A 481 -28.76 9.54 27.60
CA PRO A 481 -28.43 9.61 29.02
C PRO A 481 -29.61 9.22 29.95
N PRO A 482 -29.35 8.71 31.18
CA PRO A 482 -30.41 8.41 32.14
C PRO A 482 -31.21 9.65 32.54
N GLY A 483 -32.54 9.52 32.61
CA GLY A 483 -33.46 10.59 33.10
C GLY A 483 -34.21 11.38 32.03
N ILE A 484 -34.03 11.10 30.73
CA ILE A 484 -34.84 11.71 29.66
C ILE A 484 -36.15 10.93 29.49
N LYS A 485 -37.29 11.61 29.68
CA LYS A 485 -38.63 11.02 29.52
C LYS A 485 -38.95 10.73 28.05
N PRO A 486 -39.76 9.70 27.74
CA PRO A 486 -40.19 9.43 26.38
C PRO A 486 -40.95 10.58 25.72
N GLY A 487 -40.57 10.93 24.49
CA GLY A 487 -41.23 11.98 23.71
C GLY A 487 -40.52 12.33 22.41
N ILE A 488 -41.18 13.11 21.56
CA ILE A 488 -40.61 13.70 20.33
C ILE A 488 -39.82 14.95 20.73
N PHE A 489 -38.55 15.03 20.31
CA PHE A 489 -37.69 16.19 20.57
C PHE A 489 -37.30 16.89 19.28
N VAL A 490 -37.67 18.16 19.15
CA VAL A 490 -37.32 19.02 18.00
C VAL A 490 -36.19 19.94 18.42
N ARG A 491 -35.05 19.92 17.73
CA ARG A 491 -33.96 20.88 17.96
C ARG A 491 -33.64 21.65 16.68
N LYS A 492 -33.78 22.97 16.77
CA LYS A 492 -33.51 23.92 15.68
C LYS A 492 -32.00 24.11 15.54
N PHE A 493 -31.43 23.75 14.39
CA PHE A 493 -30.07 24.15 14.03
C PHE A 493 -30.12 25.48 13.30
N GLN A 494 -29.62 26.56 13.91
CA GLN A 494 -29.37 27.80 13.18
C GLN A 494 -28.02 27.65 12.44
N ASN A 495 -28.03 27.89 11.13
CA ASN A 495 -26.86 27.86 10.22
C ASN A 495 -26.44 26.48 9.68
N PHE A 496 -27.39 25.58 9.39
CA PHE A 496 -27.12 24.41 8.55
C PHE A 496 -26.96 24.84 7.09
N ASN A 497 -25.84 24.50 6.44
CA ASN A 497 -25.61 24.76 5.02
C ASN A 497 -25.97 23.50 4.20
N PRO A 498 -27.11 23.49 3.49
CA PRO A 498 -27.60 22.31 2.78
C PRO A 498 -26.80 21.95 1.52
N ASN A 499 -25.85 22.79 1.08
CA ASN A 499 -24.96 22.45 -0.05
C ASN A 499 -23.80 21.51 0.34
N ILE A 500 -23.75 21.05 1.60
CA ILE A 500 -22.72 20.12 2.10
C ILE A 500 -23.07 18.64 1.78
N LEU A 501 -24.31 18.35 1.38
CA LEU A 501 -24.82 16.99 1.14
C LEU A 501 -25.22 16.68 -0.31
N ALA A 502 -25.16 17.66 -1.23
CA ALA A 502 -25.26 17.41 -2.67
C ALA A 502 -23.87 17.04 -3.23
#